data_AF-A0AAD0KH59-F1
#
_entry.id   AF-A0AAD0KH59-F1
#
_cell.length_a   1.000
_cell.length_b   1.000
_cell.length_c   1.000
_cell.angle_alpha   90.00
_cell.angle_beta   90.00
_cell.angle_gamma   90.00
#
_symmetry.space_group_name_H-M   'P 1'
#
loop_
_entity.id
_entity.type
_entity.pdbx_description
1 polymer ?
#
loop_
_entity_poly.entity_id
_entity_poly.type
_entity_poly.pdbx_seq_one_letter_code
_entity_poly.pdbx_strand_id
1 'polypeptide(L)'
;MTRNPARTATCKQLLDTYHAGRGTTTVNKLTFTGVGHRDVYNITAPFMYNGEEVLMGRVEERDSEFSQVFFFTCHDGVWRPRAHTHTYNLQDPCWTRIRGELIVGGVEVITAADDPHRIVSWVTQFYRGYHIDSLTHFSSGPGTMKDIRLIELDNGSVGVFTRPQGERGGRGQIGFTVIPSLDELNEQTFIEAEVLQDQFVPEEWGGANEAHLLRGGMVGVLGHIACFDSAGNKHYYAMAFSLNPETYKATPVKIIAVRSDFPAGPGKRKELEDVIFSGGLKRLGGGRAVLSVGVSDAEAYQIEIADPFDEYES
;
A
#
# COMPACT_ATOMS: atom_id res chain seq x y z
N MET A 1 36.25 -13.59 -7.03
CA MET A 1 35.82 -12.19 -7.15
C MET A 1 34.70 -11.98 -6.15
N THR A 2 35.04 -11.45 -4.98
CA THR A 2 34.08 -11.04 -3.97
C THR A 2 33.31 -9.85 -4.52
N ARG A 3 32.03 -10.04 -4.87
CA ARG A 3 31.13 -8.92 -5.15
C ARG A 3 31.10 -8.08 -3.89
N ASN A 4 31.56 -6.83 -3.98
CA ASN A 4 31.33 -5.85 -2.95
C ASN A 4 29.79 -5.76 -2.80
N PRO A 5 29.19 -6.02 -1.63
CA PRO A 5 27.75 -5.90 -1.48
C PRO A 5 27.38 -4.48 -1.87
N ALA A 6 26.48 -4.33 -2.85
CA ALA A 6 26.00 -3.02 -3.25
C ALA A 6 25.37 -2.38 -2.01
N ARG A 7 25.89 -1.22 -1.60
CA ARG A 7 25.39 -0.48 -0.44
C ARG A 7 23.93 -0.10 -0.69
N THR A 8 23.03 -0.41 0.25
CA THR A 8 21.63 0.05 0.22
C THR A 8 21.57 1.55 -0.02
N ALA A 9 20.79 1.97 -1.03
CA ALA A 9 20.63 3.37 -1.37
C ALA A 9 19.72 4.07 -0.34
N THR A 10 20.06 5.29 0.03
CA THR A 10 19.19 6.13 0.87
C THR A 10 18.07 6.75 0.04
N CYS A 11 16.97 7.18 0.68
CA CYS A 11 15.91 7.98 0.05
C CYS A 11 16.50 9.14 -0.76
N LYS A 12 17.51 9.84 -0.23
CA LYS A 12 18.17 10.93 -0.94
C LYS A 12 18.77 10.48 -2.28
N GLN A 13 19.51 9.37 -2.29
CA GLN A 13 20.13 8.85 -3.52
C GLN A 13 19.08 8.33 -4.52
N LEU A 14 18.01 7.71 -4.00
CA LEU A 14 16.89 7.26 -4.81
C LEU A 14 16.13 8.45 -5.45
N LEU A 15 15.95 9.55 -4.71
CA LEU A 15 15.34 10.78 -5.20
C LEU A 15 16.20 11.46 -6.27
N ASP A 16 17.52 11.54 -6.05
CA ASP A 16 18.45 12.10 -7.03
C ASP A 16 18.33 11.33 -8.36
N THR A 17 18.23 10.00 -8.28
CA THR A 17 18.03 9.12 -9.46
C THR A 17 16.67 9.35 -10.10
N TYR A 18 15.60 9.43 -9.31
CA TYR A 18 14.25 9.68 -9.78
C TYR A 18 14.14 11.01 -10.54
N HIS A 19 14.68 12.09 -9.98
CA HIS A 19 14.65 13.42 -10.59
C HIS A 19 15.48 13.50 -11.87
N ALA A 20 16.59 12.76 -11.98
CA ALA A 20 17.39 12.71 -13.19
C ALA A 20 16.66 12.03 -14.37
N GLY A 21 15.76 11.09 -14.09
CA GLY A 21 14.98 10.36 -15.10
C GLY A 21 13.55 10.87 -15.32
N ARG A 22 13.18 11.99 -14.69
CA ARG A 22 11.78 12.45 -14.65
C ARG A 22 11.30 12.93 -16.02
N GLY A 23 10.27 12.27 -16.54
CA GLY A 23 9.52 12.69 -17.73
C GLY A 23 8.28 13.52 -17.39
N THR A 24 7.54 13.92 -18.43
CA THR A 24 6.20 14.52 -18.25
C THR A 24 5.21 13.46 -17.81
N THR A 25 4.46 13.72 -16.74
CA THR A 25 3.43 12.83 -16.21
C THR A 25 2.05 13.46 -16.39
N THR A 26 1.03 12.61 -16.57
CA THR A 26 -0.37 13.05 -16.54
C THR A 26 -0.93 12.73 -15.17
N VAL A 27 -1.48 13.74 -14.49
CA VAL A 27 -2.00 13.63 -13.13
C VAL A 27 -3.47 14.03 -13.09
N ASN A 28 -4.28 13.16 -12.51
CA ASN A 28 -5.72 13.35 -12.37
C ASN A 28 -6.10 13.35 -10.89
N LYS A 29 -6.74 14.44 -10.42
CA LYS A 29 -7.37 14.47 -9.11
C LYS A 29 -8.69 13.72 -9.17
N LEU A 30 -8.92 12.82 -8.22
CA LEU A 30 -10.20 12.12 -8.14
C LEU A 30 -11.23 12.94 -7.37
N THR A 31 -12.48 12.93 -7.84
CA THR A 31 -13.59 13.64 -7.21
C THR A 31 -14.51 12.64 -6.53
N PHE A 32 -14.77 12.84 -5.23
CA PHE A 32 -15.65 12.01 -4.42
C PHE A 32 -16.87 12.80 -3.97
N THR A 33 -18.03 12.15 -3.92
CA THR A 33 -19.27 12.71 -3.36
C THR A 33 -20.00 11.66 -2.51
N GLY A 34 -21.04 12.06 -1.78
CA GLY A 34 -21.82 11.11 -0.97
C GLY A 34 -21.19 10.76 0.39
N VAL A 35 -20.11 11.42 0.79
CA VAL A 35 -19.43 11.22 2.08
C VAL A 35 -19.44 12.45 3.01
N GLY A 36 -20.23 13.48 2.67
CA GLY A 36 -20.31 14.71 3.46
C GLY A 36 -19.10 15.61 3.26
N HIS A 37 -18.57 16.17 4.36
CA HIS A 37 -17.38 17.04 4.37
C HIS A 37 -16.07 16.28 4.60
N ARG A 38 -16.13 14.95 4.71
CA ARG A 38 -14.99 14.07 4.94
C ARG A 38 -14.09 14.02 3.72
N ASP A 39 -12.80 13.97 3.97
CA ASP A 39 -11.79 13.75 2.95
C ASP A 39 -11.81 12.28 2.50
N VAL A 40 -11.36 12.04 1.27
CA VAL A 40 -11.12 10.69 0.74
C VAL A 40 -9.70 10.60 0.20
N TYR A 41 -8.90 9.73 0.80
CA TYR A 41 -7.48 9.55 0.46
C TYR A 41 -7.02 8.11 0.74
N ASN A 42 -5.72 7.83 0.55
CA ASN A 42 -5.12 6.50 0.66
C ASN A 42 -5.96 5.42 -0.04
N ILE A 43 -6.20 5.65 -1.33
CA ILE A 43 -7.13 4.89 -2.16
C ILE A 43 -6.44 3.71 -2.85
N THR A 44 -7.17 2.61 -3.06
CA THR A 44 -6.65 1.49 -3.86
C THR A 44 -6.52 1.88 -5.34
N ALA A 45 -5.80 1.08 -6.13
CA ALA A 45 -6.09 1.03 -7.56
C ALA A 45 -7.55 0.59 -7.78
N PRO A 46 -8.25 1.15 -8.79
CA PRO A 46 -9.54 0.62 -9.17
C PRO A 46 -9.43 -0.81 -9.71
N PHE A 47 -10.42 -1.63 -9.40
CA PHE A 47 -10.53 -3.01 -9.85
C PHE A 47 -11.91 -3.31 -10.41
N MET A 48 -11.98 -4.25 -11.34
CA MET A 48 -13.26 -4.67 -11.91
C MET A 48 -13.96 -5.67 -10.99
N TYR A 49 -15.24 -5.42 -10.74
CA TYR A 49 -16.13 -6.31 -10.02
C TYR A 49 -17.49 -6.36 -10.74
N ASN A 50 -17.88 -7.54 -11.25
CA ASN A 50 -19.13 -7.75 -11.99
C ASN A 50 -19.39 -6.73 -13.12
N GLY A 51 -18.35 -6.32 -13.84
CA GLY A 51 -18.44 -5.37 -14.95
C GLY A 51 -18.46 -3.89 -14.54
N GLU A 52 -18.34 -3.60 -13.26
CA GLU A 52 -18.26 -2.25 -12.69
C GLU A 52 -16.84 -1.98 -12.17
N GLU A 53 -16.33 -0.76 -12.38
CA GLU A 53 -15.05 -0.34 -11.80
C GLU A 53 -15.28 0.14 -10.36
N VAL A 54 -14.58 -0.50 -9.42
CA VAL A 54 -14.69 -0.28 -7.99
C VAL A 54 -13.35 0.19 -7.44
N LEU A 55 -13.37 1.13 -6.52
CA LEU A 55 -12.20 1.60 -5.78
C LEU A 55 -12.53 1.66 -4.30
N MET A 56 -11.56 1.34 -3.44
CA MET A 56 -11.70 1.53 -2.00
C MET A 56 -10.97 2.81 -1.57
N GLY A 57 -11.57 3.58 -0.67
CA GLY A 57 -10.97 4.79 -0.13
C GLY A 57 -11.15 4.92 1.37
N ARG A 58 -10.13 5.43 2.05
CA ARG A 58 -10.23 5.88 3.44
C ARG A 58 -11.00 7.19 3.46
N VAL A 59 -12.08 7.22 4.22
CA VAL A 59 -12.97 8.37 4.42
C VAL A 59 -12.83 8.85 5.85
N GLU A 60 -12.42 10.10 6.04
CA GLU A 60 -12.11 10.63 7.37
C GLU A 60 -12.44 12.12 7.50
N GLU A 61 -12.85 12.54 8.69
CA GLU A 61 -12.90 13.98 9.02
C GLU A 61 -11.48 14.56 9.07
N ARG A 62 -11.29 15.78 8.55
CA ARG A 62 -9.96 16.44 8.48
C ARG A 62 -9.20 16.39 9.80
N ASP A 63 -9.90 16.65 10.91
CA ASP A 63 -9.31 16.78 12.25
C ASP A 63 -9.48 15.51 13.13
N SER A 64 -9.71 14.34 12.51
CA SER A 64 -9.89 13.05 13.19
C SER A 64 -8.77 12.05 12.86
N GLU A 65 -8.62 10.98 13.63
CA GLU A 65 -7.85 9.78 13.26
C GLU A 65 -8.74 8.53 13.16
N PHE A 66 -10.06 8.72 13.25
CA PHE A 66 -11.06 7.68 13.10
C PHE A 66 -11.67 7.74 11.71
N SER A 67 -11.34 6.75 10.88
CA SER A 67 -11.81 6.66 9.50
C SER A 67 -12.73 5.48 9.28
N GLN A 68 -13.32 5.48 8.10
CA GLN A 68 -14.03 4.34 7.55
C GLN A 68 -13.53 4.08 6.13
N VAL A 69 -13.46 2.82 5.73
CA VAL A 69 -13.24 2.40 4.36
C VAL A 69 -14.58 2.24 3.66
N PHE A 70 -14.71 2.91 2.52
CA PHE A 70 -15.85 2.83 1.62
C PHE A 70 -15.42 2.19 0.30
N PHE A 71 -16.34 1.46 -0.32
CA PHE A 71 -16.26 1.11 -1.74
C PHE A 71 -16.94 2.21 -2.55
N PHE A 72 -16.32 2.60 -3.65
CA PHE A 72 -16.81 3.62 -4.55
C PHE A 72 -16.92 3.08 -5.96
N THR A 73 -17.87 3.61 -6.73
CA THR A 73 -17.99 3.38 -8.17
C THR A 73 -18.02 4.72 -8.89
N CYS A 74 -17.52 4.73 -10.13
CA CYS A 74 -17.35 5.95 -10.90
C CYS A 74 -18.47 6.14 -11.93
N HIS A 75 -19.14 7.29 -11.87
CA HIS A 75 -20.10 7.72 -12.88
C HIS A 75 -19.82 9.17 -13.25
N ASP A 76 -19.62 9.44 -14.55
CA ASP A 76 -19.26 10.76 -15.09
C ASP A 76 -18.03 11.39 -14.44
N GLY A 77 -17.01 10.57 -14.15
CA GLY A 77 -15.76 11.03 -13.52
C GLY A 77 -15.86 11.33 -12.02
N VAL A 78 -17.00 11.03 -11.39
CA VAL A 78 -17.24 11.24 -9.95
C VAL A 78 -17.42 9.89 -9.26
N TRP A 79 -16.63 9.66 -8.22
CA TRP A 79 -16.69 8.49 -7.36
C TRP A 79 -17.77 8.67 -6.28
N ARG A 80 -18.66 7.68 -6.15
CA ARG A 80 -19.78 7.69 -5.19
C ARG A 80 -19.80 6.38 -4.40
N PRO A 81 -20.18 6.40 -3.11
CA PRO A 81 -20.36 5.18 -2.33
C PRO A 81 -21.18 4.16 -3.09
N ARG A 82 -20.63 2.96 -3.22
CA ARG A 82 -21.27 1.86 -3.90
C ARG A 82 -22.45 1.37 -3.06
N ALA A 83 -23.59 1.15 -3.71
CA ALA A 83 -24.72 0.51 -3.06
C ALA A 83 -24.42 -0.96 -2.74
N HIS A 84 -25.06 -1.51 -1.71
CA HIS A 84 -24.89 -2.91 -1.30
C HIS A 84 -23.43 -3.25 -1.01
N THR A 85 -22.74 -2.42 -0.23
CA THR A 85 -21.42 -2.77 0.33
C THR A 85 -21.37 -2.32 1.79
N HIS A 86 -20.65 -3.08 2.62
CA HIS A 86 -20.35 -2.65 3.97
C HIS A 86 -19.30 -1.53 3.97
N THR A 87 -19.38 -0.67 4.99
CA THR A 87 -18.27 0.20 5.37
C THR A 87 -17.50 -0.46 6.51
N TYR A 88 -16.18 -0.32 6.52
CA TYR A 88 -15.33 -0.92 7.54
C TYR A 88 -14.68 0.18 8.37
N ASN A 89 -14.64 0.04 9.70
CA ASN A 89 -13.92 0.97 10.58
C ASN A 89 -12.40 0.71 10.51
N LEU A 90 -11.85 0.94 9.33
CA LEU A 90 -10.45 0.70 8.97
C LEU A 90 -9.85 1.97 8.35
N GLN A 91 -8.53 2.03 8.35
CA GLN A 91 -7.68 2.94 7.60
C GLN A 91 -7.00 2.19 6.45
N ASP A 92 -6.52 2.96 5.46
CA ASP A 92 -5.56 2.54 4.43
C ASP A 92 -5.89 1.18 3.76
N PRO A 93 -7.03 1.09 3.04
CA PRO A 93 -7.52 -0.15 2.48
C PRO A 93 -6.55 -0.78 1.48
N CYS A 94 -6.56 -2.10 1.42
CA CYS A 94 -5.94 -2.88 0.36
C CYS A 94 -6.86 -4.02 -0.08
N TRP A 95 -6.63 -4.55 -1.28
CA TRP A 95 -7.37 -5.70 -1.76
C TRP A 95 -6.47 -6.62 -2.58
N THR A 96 -6.89 -7.87 -2.73
CA THR A 96 -6.32 -8.83 -3.68
C THR A 96 -7.37 -9.91 -4.01
N ARG A 97 -7.07 -10.78 -4.98
CA ARG A 97 -7.84 -12.00 -5.21
C ARG A 97 -6.96 -13.21 -4.96
N ILE A 98 -7.48 -14.15 -4.17
CA ILE A 98 -6.80 -15.40 -3.85
C ILE A 98 -7.81 -16.53 -4.03
N ARG A 99 -7.54 -17.46 -4.95
CA ARG A 99 -8.40 -18.61 -5.29
C ARG A 99 -9.85 -18.22 -5.60
N GLY A 100 -10.02 -17.07 -6.25
CA GLY A 100 -11.32 -16.53 -6.65
C GLY A 100 -12.05 -15.73 -5.57
N GLU A 101 -11.59 -15.73 -4.32
CA GLU A 101 -12.14 -14.89 -3.26
C GLU A 101 -11.57 -13.48 -3.33
N LEU A 102 -12.43 -12.48 -3.09
CA LEU A 102 -12.00 -11.12 -2.83
C LEU A 102 -11.51 -11.03 -1.40
N ILE A 103 -10.28 -10.58 -1.23
CA ILE A 103 -9.67 -10.30 0.06
C ILE A 103 -9.57 -8.80 0.23
N VAL A 104 -10.03 -8.30 1.37
CA VAL A 104 -9.99 -6.89 1.75
C VAL A 104 -9.24 -6.76 3.05
N GLY A 105 -8.27 -5.87 3.08
CA GLY A 105 -7.51 -5.53 4.27
C GLY A 105 -7.59 -4.05 4.60
N GLY A 106 -7.27 -3.71 5.85
CA GLY A 106 -7.13 -2.34 6.32
C GLY A 106 -6.70 -2.32 7.78
N VAL A 107 -6.35 -1.14 8.30
CA VAL A 107 -5.84 -0.99 9.66
C VAL A 107 -6.95 -0.54 10.60
N GLU A 108 -7.29 -1.36 11.58
CA GLU A 108 -8.17 -0.99 12.68
C GLU A 108 -7.35 -0.26 13.76
N VAL A 109 -7.86 0.87 14.24
CA VAL A 109 -7.31 1.57 15.41
C VAL A 109 -7.93 1.00 16.68
N ILE A 110 -7.09 0.67 17.66
CA ILE A 110 -7.52 0.15 18.96
C ILE A 110 -7.41 1.27 19.99
N THR A 111 -8.52 1.59 20.65
CA THR A 111 -8.59 2.65 21.65
C THR A 111 -8.45 2.09 23.06
N ALA A 112 -8.12 2.95 24.01
CA ALA A 112 -8.07 2.58 25.41
C ALA A 112 -9.47 2.18 25.90
N ALA A 113 -9.53 1.17 26.79
CA ALA A 113 -10.81 0.72 27.36
C ALA A 113 -11.53 1.81 28.18
N ASP A 114 -10.77 2.75 28.74
CA ASP A 114 -11.25 3.86 29.55
C ASP A 114 -11.44 5.18 28.78
N ASP A 115 -10.98 5.25 27.53
CA ASP A 115 -11.07 6.45 26.69
C ASP A 115 -11.16 6.08 25.19
N PRO A 116 -12.36 6.20 24.58
CA PRO A 116 -12.56 5.86 23.17
C PRO A 116 -11.92 6.85 22.19
N HIS A 117 -11.32 7.96 22.66
CA HIS A 117 -10.59 8.89 21.82
C HIS A 117 -9.08 8.66 21.84
N ARG A 118 -8.58 7.86 22.80
CA ARG A 118 -7.16 7.58 22.95
C ARG A 118 -6.77 6.30 22.23
N ILE A 119 -6.13 6.43 21.07
CA ILE A 119 -5.55 5.29 20.34
C ILE A 119 -4.34 4.75 21.11
N VAL A 120 -4.33 3.44 21.38
CA VAL A 120 -3.26 2.74 22.12
C VAL A 120 -2.56 1.68 21.27
N SER A 121 -3.19 1.20 20.21
CA SER A 121 -2.61 0.23 19.28
C SER A 121 -3.33 0.30 17.93
N TRP A 122 -2.87 -0.51 16.98
CA TRP A 122 -3.52 -0.73 15.69
C TRP A 122 -3.26 -2.15 15.22
N VAL A 123 -4.15 -2.70 14.42
CA VAL A 123 -4.08 -4.08 13.91
C VAL A 123 -4.54 -4.09 12.45
N THR A 124 -3.81 -4.77 11.57
CA THR A 124 -4.32 -5.02 10.21
C THR A 124 -5.40 -6.10 10.28
N GLN A 125 -6.60 -5.80 9.79
CA GLN A 125 -7.72 -6.75 9.73
C GLN A 125 -7.95 -7.23 8.30
N PHE A 126 -8.30 -8.51 8.14
CA PHE A 126 -8.60 -9.11 6.86
C PHE A 126 -9.99 -9.71 6.79
N TYR A 127 -10.66 -9.45 5.67
CA TYR A 127 -11.98 -9.92 5.32
C TYR A 127 -11.91 -10.65 3.98
N ARG A 128 -12.68 -11.73 3.82
CA ARG A 128 -12.72 -12.53 2.58
C ARG A 128 -14.14 -12.90 2.18
N GLY A 129 -14.34 -13.14 0.89
CA GLY A 129 -15.58 -13.71 0.36
C GLY A 129 -15.64 -13.66 -1.17
N TYR A 130 -16.56 -14.41 -1.76
CA TYR A 130 -16.78 -14.40 -3.21
C TYR A 130 -17.60 -13.18 -3.68
N HIS A 131 -18.35 -12.58 -2.77
CA HIS A 131 -19.17 -11.42 -3.04
C HIS A 131 -18.76 -10.22 -2.18
N ILE A 132 -18.64 -9.07 -2.82
CA ILE A 132 -18.19 -7.81 -2.20
C ILE A 132 -19.11 -7.32 -1.07
N ASP A 133 -20.35 -7.74 -1.09
CA ASP A 133 -21.41 -7.34 -0.16
C ASP A 133 -21.57 -8.29 1.03
N SER A 134 -20.78 -9.37 1.08
CA SER A 134 -20.87 -10.39 2.12
C SER A 134 -19.49 -10.85 2.64
N LEU A 135 -18.50 -9.96 2.66
CA LEU A 135 -17.16 -10.30 3.14
C LEU A 135 -17.17 -10.53 4.66
N THR A 136 -16.52 -11.61 5.09
CA THR A 136 -16.41 -12.00 6.51
C THR A 136 -14.98 -11.85 6.99
N HIS A 137 -14.81 -11.35 8.22
CA HIS A 137 -13.51 -11.35 8.88
C HIS A 137 -12.95 -12.77 8.96
N PHE A 138 -11.64 -12.94 8.73
CA PHE A 138 -11.00 -14.25 8.83
C PHE A 138 -9.62 -14.25 9.49
N SER A 139 -8.91 -13.11 9.54
CA SER A 139 -7.60 -13.03 10.17
C SER A 139 -7.27 -11.61 10.61
N SER A 140 -6.37 -11.52 11.59
CA SER A 140 -5.86 -10.29 12.18
C SER A 140 -4.35 -10.37 12.23
N GLY A 141 -3.69 -9.27 11.86
CA GLY A 141 -2.26 -9.09 12.03
C GLY A 141 -1.85 -8.96 13.50
N PRO A 142 -0.55 -8.92 13.80
CA PRO A 142 -0.06 -8.67 15.15
C PRO A 142 -0.40 -7.25 15.60
N GLY A 143 -0.47 -7.07 16.92
CA GLY A 143 -0.56 -5.74 17.53
C GLY A 143 0.55 -4.82 17.00
N THR A 144 0.18 -3.57 16.74
CA THR A 144 1.04 -2.50 16.21
C THR A 144 1.71 -2.77 14.86
N MET A 145 1.24 -3.76 14.09
CA MET A 145 1.70 -4.00 12.72
C MET A 145 0.68 -3.56 11.66
N LYS A 146 1.16 -2.73 10.73
CA LYS A 146 0.45 -2.32 9.51
C LYS A 146 1.19 -2.79 8.26
N ASP A 147 0.71 -2.44 7.07
CA ASP A 147 1.37 -2.73 5.79
C ASP A 147 1.57 -4.23 5.51
N ILE A 148 0.68 -5.08 6.03
CA ILE A 148 0.62 -6.50 5.67
C ILE A 148 -0.11 -6.63 4.33
N ARG A 149 0.46 -7.36 3.37
CA ARG A 149 -0.10 -7.56 2.02
C ARG A 149 -0.03 -9.02 1.60
N LEU A 150 -1.03 -9.45 0.83
CA LEU A 150 -1.20 -10.84 0.40
C LEU A 150 -1.20 -10.92 -1.12
N ILE A 151 -0.67 -12.00 -1.67
CA ILE A 151 -0.69 -12.29 -3.10
C ILE A 151 -0.80 -13.79 -3.34
N GLU A 152 -1.63 -14.21 -4.30
CA GLU A 152 -1.63 -15.59 -4.79
C GLU A 152 -0.43 -15.81 -5.71
N LEU A 153 0.35 -16.87 -5.44
CA LEU A 153 1.48 -17.27 -6.25
C LEU A 153 1.05 -18.25 -7.34
N ASP A 154 1.93 -18.51 -8.31
CA ASP A 154 1.67 -19.35 -9.48
C ASP A 154 1.27 -20.80 -9.15
N ASN A 155 1.81 -21.33 -8.05
CA ASN A 155 1.49 -22.65 -7.52
C ASN A 155 0.24 -22.67 -6.62
N GLY A 156 -0.47 -21.54 -6.49
CA GLY A 156 -1.68 -21.38 -5.67
C GLY A 156 -1.43 -21.22 -4.17
N SER A 157 -0.17 -21.16 -3.71
CA SER A 157 0.19 -20.73 -2.36
C SER A 157 0.02 -19.21 -2.20
N VAL A 158 0.17 -18.70 -0.98
CA VAL A 158 -0.03 -17.28 -0.67
C VAL A 158 1.28 -16.68 -0.19
N GLY A 159 1.78 -15.68 -0.92
CA GLY A 159 2.84 -14.80 -0.44
C GLY A 159 2.29 -13.79 0.57
N VAL A 160 2.98 -13.62 1.69
CA VAL A 160 2.59 -12.73 2.79
C VAL A 160 3.73 -11.75 3.03
N PHE A 161 3.51 -10.50 2.68
CA PHE A 161 4.37 -9.39 3.07
C PHE A 161 3.98 -8.91 4.45
N THR A 162 4.98 -8.65 5.29
CA THR A 162 4.80 -8.13 6.66
C THR A 162 5.62 -6.86 6.84
N ARG A 163 5.36 -6.12 7.93
CA ARG A 163 6.11 -4.90 8.26
C ARG A 163 6.57 -4.87 9.72
N PRO A 164 7.53 -5.72 10.11
CA PRO A 164 8.06 -5.71 11.47
C PRO A 164 8.67 -4.35 11.82
N GLN A 165 8.57 -4.00 13.09
CA GLN A 165 9.21 -2.86 13.73
C GLN A 165 9.92 -3.32 15.01
N GLY A 166 10.65 -2.43 15.67
CA GLY A 166 11.35 -2.73 16.92
C GLY A 166 12.59 -3.59 16.70
N GLU A 167 12.79 -4.61 17.53
CA GLU A 167 14.00 -5.44 17.51
C GLU A 167 14.27 -6.08 16.14
N ARG A 168 13.22 -6.59 15.47
CA ARG A 168 13.37 -7.28 14.18
C ARG A 168 13.41 -6.33 12.99
N GLY A 169 12.69 -5.22 13.04
CA GLY A 169 12.45 -4.36 11.88
C GLY A 169 12.80 -2.90 12.05
N GLY A 170 13.44 -2.51 13.16
CA GLY A 170 13.82 -1.14 13.46
C GLY A 170 12.63 -0.17 13.33
N ARG A 171 12.75 0.81 12.43
CA ARG A 171 11.69 1.79 12.14
C ARG A 171 10.56 1.21 11.27
N GLY A 172 10.82 0.12 10.56
CA GLY A 172 9.90 -0.54 9.66
C GLY A 172 10.61 -1.14 8.44
N GLN A 173 10.85 -2.45 8.48
CA GLN A 173 11.37 -3.22 7.35
C GLN A 173 10.25 -4.02 6.69
N ILE A 174 10.48 -4.54 5.49
CA ILE A 174 9.56 -5.48 4.82
C ILE A 174 9.99 -6.90 5.16
N GLY A 175 9.07 -7.71 5.66
CA GLY A 175 9.24 -9.16 5.77
C GLY A 175 8.45 -9.90 4.69
N PHE A 176 8.83 -11.15 4.42
CA PHE A 176 8.11 -12.03 3.51
C PHE A 176 8.08 -13.47 4.00
N THR A 177 6.98 -14.16 3.74
CA THR A 177 6.87 -15.62 3.86
C THR A 177 5.85 -16.15 2.87
N VAL A 178 5.83 -17.48 2.68
CA VAL A 178 4.86 -18.18 1.84
C VAL A 178 4.11 -19.17 2.72
N ILE A 179 2.78 -19.13 2.64
CA ILE A 179 1.90 -20.08 3.32
C ILE A 179 1.08 -20.89 2.30
N PRO A 180 0.70 -22.15 2.59
CA PRO A 180 -0.06 -22.98 1.66
C PRO A 180 -1.44 -22.43 1.29
N SER A 181 -2.09 -21.71 2.20
CA SER A 181 -3.44 -21.17 2.01
C SER A 181 -3.76 -20.06 3.01
N LEU A 182 -4.88 -19.35 2.82
CA LEU A 182 -5.35 -18.30 3.74
C LEU A 182 -5.67 -18.81 5.15
N ASP A 183 -5.98 -20.10 5.31
CA ASP A 183 -6.33 -20.69 6.60
C ASP A 183 -5.10 -20.80 7.52
N GLU A 184 -3.90 -20.68 6.95
CA GLU A 184 -2.62 -20.66 7.66
C GLU A 184 -2.17 -19.23 8.00
N LEU A 185 -2.96 -18.18 7.69
CA LEU A 185 -2.61 -16.80 8.01
C LEU A 185 -2.93 -16.50 9.48
N ASN A 186 -1.93 -16.66 10.35
CA ASN A 186 -2.06 -16.50 11.80
C ASN A 186 -0.82 -15.81 12.42
N GLU A 187 -0.80 -15.68 13.74
CA GLU A 187 0.28 -15.01 14.47
C GLU A 187 1.68 -15.56 14.12
N GLN A 188 1.81 -16.88 13.98
CA GLN A 188 3.07 -17.54 13.70
C GLN A 188 3.61 -17.14 12.32
N THR A 189 2.73 -17.01 11.32
CA THR A 189 3.09 -16.52 9.98
C THR A 189 3.84 -15.20 10.03
N PHE A 190 3.38 -14.27 10.86
CA PHE A 190 3.97 -12.93 10.96
C PHE A 190 5.29 -12.93 11.74
N ILE A 191 5.39 -13.78 12.76
CA ILE A 191 6.62 -13.97 13.53
C ILE A 191 7.71 -14.63 12.67
N GLU A 192 7.35 -15.60 11.84
CA GLU A 192 8.32 -16.37 11.04
C GLU A 192 8.73 -15.67 9.74
N ALA A 193 8.01 -14.64 9.31
CA ALA A 193 8.35 -13.90 8.10
C ALA A 193 9.79 -13.39 8.11
N GLU A 194 10.55 -13.72 7.05
CA GLU A 194 11.95 -13.35 6.92
C GLU A 194 12.04 -11.88 6.53
N VAL A 195 12.86 -11.12 7.26
CA VAL A 195 13.08 -9.71 6.95
C VAL A 195 13.93 -9.61 5.70
N LEU A 196 13.42 -8.94 4.66
CA LEU A 196 14.15 -8.70 3.43
C LEU A 196 15.36 -7.82 3.74
N GLN A 197 16.53 -8.28 3.35
CA GLN A 197 17.78 -7.57 3.56
C GLN A 197 17.98 -6.48 2.51
N ASP A 198 18.80 -5.48 2.83
CA ASP A 198 19.30 -4.46 1.92
C ASP A 198 18.25 -3.57 1.22
N GLN A 199 16.99 -3.56 1.67
CA GLN A 199 15.94 -2.69 1.12
C GLN A 199 16.01 -1.25 1.66
N PHE A 200 16.24 -1.08 2.98
CA PHE A 200 16.28 0.23 3.63
C PHE A 200 17.48 0.35 4.57
N VAL A 201 18.06 1.54 4.65
CA VAL A 201 19.04 1.87 5.70
C VAL A 201 18.34 2.00 7.06
N PRO A 202 19.05 1.85 8.20
CA PRO A 202 18.43 1.82 9.53
C PRO A 202 17.61 3.07 9.91
N GLU A 203 17.96 4.22 9.34
CA GLU A 203 17.29 5.50 9.59
C GLU A 203 15.98 5.68 8.80
N GLU A 204 15.77 4.87 7.77
CA GLU A 204 14.64 4.92 6.85
C GLU A 204 13.71 3.73 7.06
N TRP A 205 12.50 3.81 6.53
CA TRP A 205 11.52 2.73 6.66
C TRP A 205 10.62 2.64 5.44
N GLY A 206 9.90 1.53 5.33
CA GLY A 206 8.92 1.36 4.28
C GLY A 206 7.93 0.25 4.57
N GLY A 207 7.19 -0.14 3.54
CA GLY A 207 6.20 -1.20 3.59
C GLY A 207 5.68 -1.53 2.20
N ALA A 208 5.18 -2.76 2.03
CA ALA A 208 4.45 -3.14 0.83
C ALA A 208 3.03 -2.55 0.88
N ASN A 209 2.56 -2.04 -0.25
CA ASN A 209 1.22 -1.48 -0.41
C ASN A 209 0.36 -2.28 -1.38
N GLU A 210 0.95 -2.92 -2.40
CA GLU A 210 0.29 -3.86 -3.29
C GLU A 210 1.35 -4.81 -3.89
N ALA A 211 0.94 -6.00 -4.30
CA ALA A 211 1.83 -6.98 -4.94
C ALA A 211 1.19 -7.50 -6.23
N HIS A 212 2.02 -7.72 -7.25
CA HIS A 212 1.63 -8.24 -8.56
C HIS A 212 2.42 -9.50 -8.87
N LEU A 213 1.73 -10.59 -9.17
CA LEU A 213 2.38 -11.75 -9.79
C LEU A 213 2.77 -11.39 -11.23
N LEU A 214 4.05 -11.53 -11.56
CA LEU A 214 4.62 -11.21 -12.86
C LEU A 214 4.84 -12.48 -13.70
N ARG A 215 5.11 -12.32 -15.00
CA ARG A 215 5.54 -13.45 -15.83
C ARG A 215 6.82 -14.07 -15.25
N GLY A 216 6.86 -15.40 -15.17
CA GLY A 216 8.00 -16.12 -14.61
C GLY A 216 7.96 -16.31 -13.09
N GLY A 217 6.85 -15.96 -12.41
CA GLY A 217 6.65 -16.27 -10.99
C GLY A 217 7.30 -15.27 -10.03
N MET A 218 7.95 -14.22 -10.55
CA MET A 218 8.41 -13.10 -9.75
C MET A 218 7.22 -12.30 -9.19
N VAL A 219 7.41 -11.63 -8.06
CA VAL A 219 6.42 -10.76 -7.45
C VAL A 219 6.91 -9.31 -7.53
N GLY A 220 6.22 -8.48 -8.31
CA GLY A 220 6.41 -7.03 -8.32
C GLY A 220 5.74 -6.43 -7.09
N VAL A 221 6.48 -5.66 -6.30
CA VAL A 221 6.02 -5.06 -5.05
C VAL A 221 5.93 -3.56 -5.23
N LEU A 222 4.70 -3.03 -5.15
CA LEU A 222 4.45 -1.62 -4.95
C LEU A 222 4.49 -1.33 -3.46
N GLY A 223 5.14 -0.25 -3.07
CA GLY A 223 5.18 0.13 -1.66
C GLY A 223 5.44 1.61 -1.46
N HIS A 224 5.81 1.94 -0.23
CA HIS A 224 6.32 3.24 0.15
C HIS A 224 7.69 3.10 0.81
N ILE A 225 8.49 4.14 0.66
CA ILE A 225 9.71 4.36 1.42
C ILE A 225 9.64 5.76 2.02
N ALA A 226 10.19 5.91 3.23
CA ALA A 226 10.04 7.11 4.01
C ALA A 226 11.27 7.42 4.87
N CYS A 227 11.45 8.72 5.11
CA CYS A 227 12.53 9.25 5.94
C CYS A 227 12.05 10.50 6.70
N PHE A 228 12.89 10.96 7.63
CA PHE A 228 12.74 12.28 8.27
C PHE A 228 13.77 13.25 7.69
N ASP A 229 13.39 14.52 7.51
CA ASP A 229 14.36 15.59 7.32
C ASP A 229 14.99 16.03 8.65
N SER A 230 15.92 16.98 8.57
CA SER A 230 16.57 17.58 9.74
C SER A 230 15.62 18.39 10.65
N ALA A 231 14.44 18.79 10.15
CA ALA A 231 13.42 19.50 10.91
C ALA A 231 12.40 18.55 11.55
N GLY A 232 12.48 17.24 11.28
CA GLY A 232 11.57 16.22 11.79
C GLY A 232 10.29 16.07 10.96
N ASN A 233 10.22 16.66 9.77
CA ASN A 233 9.11 16.43 8.84
C ASN A 233 9.21 15.04 8.22
N LYS A 234 8.06 14.44 7.92
CA LYS A 234 7.98 13.13 7.27
C LYS A 234 7.99 13.30 5.76
N HIS A 235 8.76 12.45 5.12
CA HIS A 235 8.77 12.32 3.67
C HIS A 235 8.36 10.90 3.30
N TYR A 236 7.37 10.76 2.40
CA TYR A 236 6.94 9.46 1.91
C TYR A 236 6.90 9.49 0.39
N TYR A 237 7.50 8.48 -0.21
CA TYR A 237 7.60 8.31 -1.66
C TYR A 237 7.02 6.97 -2.06
N ALA A 238 6.35 6.93 -3.21
CA ALA A 238 5.95 5.65 -3.80
C ALA A 238 7.20 4.96 -4.34
N MET A 239 7.34 3.67 -4.06
CA MET A 239 8.47 2.87 -4.48
C MET A 239 8.05 1.55 -5.09
N ALA A 240 8.96 0.93 -5.83
CA ALA A 240 8.78 -0.41 -6.38
C ALA A 240 10.07 -1.23 -6.31
N PHE A 241 9.92 -2.55 -6.25
CA PHE A 241 10.98 -3.54 -6.46
C PHE A 241 10.36 -4.88 -6.87
N SER A 242 11.17 -5.89 -7.21
CA SER A 242 10.72 -7.26 -7.47
C SER A 242 11.31 -8.23 -6.45
N LEU A 243 10.55 -9.27 -6.12
CA LEU A 243 10.93 -10.35 -5.22
C LEU A 243 10.82 -11.69 -5.93
N ASN A 244 11.82 -12.56 -5.77
CA ASN A 244 11.69 -13.97 -6.13
C ASN A 244 11.10 -14.74 -4.92
N PRO A 245 9.87 -15.28 -5.00
CA PRO A 245 9.21 -15.88 -3.85
C PRO A 245 9.79 -17.24 -3.44
N GLU A 246 10.64 -17.88 -4.25
CA GLU A 246 11.30 -19.15 -3.90
C GLU A 246 12.61 -18.93 -3.13
N THR A 247 13.32 -17.84 -3.43
CA THR A 247 14.66 -17.56 -2.88
C THR A 247 14.68 -16.38 -1.92
N TYR A 248 13.57 -15.66 -1.82
CA TYR A 248 13.35 -14.46 -1.00
C TYR A 248 14.30 -13.30 -1.35
N LYS A 249 14.92 -13.36 -2.54
CA LYS A 249 15.80 -12.30 -3.03
C LYS A 249 14.98 -11.17 -3.64
N ALA A 250 15.14 -9.99 -3.06
CA ALA A 250 14.58 -8.75 -3.58
C ALA A 250 15.59 -8.01 -4.47
N THR A 251 15.09 -7.30 -5.47
CA THR A 251 15.86 -6.31 -6.23
C THR A 251 15.94 -5.00 -5.45
N PRO A 252 16.92 -4.14 -5.76
CA PRO A 252 16.97 -2.80 -5.17
C PRO A 252 15.67 -2.01 -5.38
N VAL A 253 15.32 -1.20 -4.38
CA VAL A 253 14.19 -0.28 -4.44
C VAL A 253 14.43 0.83 -5.44
N LYS A 254 13.38 1.26 -6.14
CA LYS A 254 13.33 2.52 -6.90
C LYS A 254 12.16 3.38 -6.44
N ILE A 255 12.35 4.70 -6.39
CA ILE A 255 11.23 5.65 -6.25
C ILE A 255 10.55 5.80 -7.61
N ILE A 256 9.22 5.80 -7.60
CA ILE A 256 8.39 5.86 -8.82
C ILE A 256 7.43 7.06 -8.84
N ALA A 257 7.18 7.68 -7.69
CA ALA A 257 6.46 8.95 -7.58
C ALA A 257 6.81 9.64 -6.26
N VAL A 258 6.68 10.96 -6.25
CA VAL A 258 6.93 11.84 -5.10
C VAL A 258 5.82 12.90 -4.98
N ARG A 259 5.73 13.60 -3.85
CA ARG A 259 4.70 14.63 -3.64
C ARG A 259 4.70 15.72 -4.72
N SER A 260 5.87 16.13 -5.19
CA SER A 260 6.04 17.20 -6.18
C SER A 260 5.63 16.80 -7.60
N ASP A 261 5.13 15.58 -7.81
CA ASP A 261 4.41 15.19 -9.02
C ASP A 261 2.98 15.69 -9.05
N PHE A 262 2.39 15.97 -7.90
CA PHE A 262 0.99 16.34 -7.76
C PHE A 262 0.86 17.84 -7.53
N PRO A 263 -0.28 18.46 -7.93
CA PRO A 263 -0.56 19.85 -7.60
C PRO A 263 -0.39 20.14 -6.10
N ALA A 264 -0.04 21.40 -5.79
CA ALA A 264 -0.12 21.89 -4.42
C ALA A 264 -1.58 21.82 -3.96
N GLY A 265 -1.79 21.45 -2.70
CA GLY A 265 -3.11 21.19 -2.15
C GLY A 265 -3.09 21.17 -0.62
N PRO A 266 -4.27 21.08 0.00
CA PRO A 266 -4.37 20.94 1.45
C PRO A 266 -3.67 19.67 1.92
N GLY A 267 -3.08 19.74 3.12
CA GLY A 267 -2.67 18.57 3.88
C GLY A 267 -3.44 18.49 5.19
N LYS A 268 -3.50 17.29 5.77
CA LYS A 268 -4.10 17.07 7.09
C LYS A 268 -3.37 17.82 8.19
N ARG A 269 -2.02 17.82 8.13
CA ARG A 269 -1.13 18.51 9.05
C ARG A 269 0.14 18.98 8.33
N LYS A 270 0.87 19.91 8.94
CA LYS A 270 2.06 20.53 8.34
C LYS A 270 3.17 19.52 8.07
N GLU A 271 3.41 18.58 8.98
CA GLU A 271 4.46 17.56 8.85
C GLU A 271 4.15 16.49 7.80
N LEU A 272 2.97 16.53 7.17
CA LEU A 272 2.51 15.63 6.11
C LEU A 272 2.51 16.29 4.72
N GLU A 273 3.10 17.49 4.60
CA GLU A 273 3.13 18.24 3.34
C GLU A 273 3.83 17.43 2.23
N ASP A 274 4.95 16.77 2.53
CA ASP A 274 5.73 15.95 1.59
C ASP A 274 5.44 14.44 1.70
N VAL A 275 4.16 14.09 1.82
CA VAL A 275 3.70 12.71 1.98
C VAL A 275 2.81 12.31 0.81
N ILE A 276 3.17 11.22 0.13
CA ILE A 276 2.24 10.42 -0.66
C ILE A 276 2.21 8.99 -0.15
N PHE A 277 1.05 8.35 -0.26
CA PHE A 277 0.88 6.94 0.07
C PHE A 277 0.35 6.21 -1.16
N SER A 278 1.14 5.26 -1.68
CA SER A 278 0.74 4.41 -2.80
C SER A 278 -0.34 3.44 -2.33
N GLY A 279 -1.50 3.44 -2.98
CA GLY A 279 -2.57 2.51 -2.63
C GLY A 279 -2.89 1.47 -3.71
N GLY A 280 -2.40 1.67 -4.94
CA GLY A 280 -2.32 0.56 -5.91
C GLY A 280 -1.91 0.99 -7.32
N LEU A 281 -1.62 0.01 -8.18
CA LEU A 281 -1.13 0.18 -9.54
C LEU A 281 -2.01 -0.58 -10.56
N LYS A 282 -2.57 0.15 -11.53
CA LYS A 282 -3.25 -0.43 -12.69
C LYS A 282 -2.30 -0.44 -13.90
N ARG A 283 -1.79 -1.62 -14.25
CA ARG A 283 -0.88 -1.81 -15.40
C ARG A 283 -1.69 -1.77 -16.70
N LEU A 284 -1.32 -0.89 -17.63
CA LEU A 284 -2.06 -0.64 -18.88
C LEU A 284 -1.53 -1.46 -20.07
N GLY A 285 -0.37 -2.09 -19.91
CA GLY A 285 0.40 -2.68 -21.01
C GLY A 285 1.19 -1.64 -21.81
N GLY A 286 2.09 -2.12 -22.67
CA GLY A 286 2.97 -1.25 -23.46
C GLY A 286 3.91 -0.39 -22.60
N GLY A 287 4.38 -0.93 -21.47
CA GLY A 287 5.32 -0.25 -20.56
C GLY A 287 4.71 0.90 -19.76
N ARG A 288 3.38 0.98 -19.62
CA ARG A 288 2.68 2.06 -18.89
C ARG A 288 1.79 1.54 -17.77
N ALA A 289 1.65 2.33 -16.71
CA ALA A 289 0.78 2.04 -15.59
C ALA A 289 0.18 3.32 -15.00
N VAL A 290 -0.94 3.18 -14.29
CA VAL A 290 -1.57 4.26 -13.51
C VAL A 290 -1.42 3.92 -12.04
N LEU A 291 -0.76 4.79 -11.29
CA LEU A 291 -0.58 4.68 -9.84
C LEU A 291 -1.65 5.52 -9.13
N SER A 292 -2.44 4.88 -8.26
CA SER A 292 -3.35 5.52 -7.32
C SER A 292 -2.60 5.90 -6.03
N VAL A 293 -2.74 7.14 -5.59
CA VAL A 293 -2.10 7.65 -4.36
C VAL A 293 -3.06 8.45 -3.49
N GLY A 294 -2.86 8.36 -2.18
CA GLY A 294 -3.24 9.41 -1.24
C GLY A 294 -2.15 10.49 -1.19
N VAL A 295 -2.55 11.75 -1.06
CA VAL A 295 -1.66 12.91 -1.02
C VAL A 295 -1.95 13.71 0.25
N SER A 296 -0.90 13.88 1.07
CA SER A 296 -0.91 14.67 2.31
C SER A 296 -2.06 14.35 3.28
N ASP A 297 -2.50 13.09 3.29
CA ASP A 297 -3.64 12.58 4.07
C ASP A 297 -4.95 13.40 3.91
N ALA A 298 -5.18 13.94 2.72
CA ALA A 298 -6.35 14.80 2.45
C ALA A 298 -6.96 14.57 1.06
N GLU A 299 -6.15 14.21 0.07
CA GLU A 299 -6.60 14.11 -1.32
C GLU A 299 -6.20 12.77 -1.96
N ALA A 300 -6.89 12.42 -3.03
CA ALA A 300 -6.62 11.22 -3.82
C ALA A 300 -6.36 11.57 -5.29
N TYR A 301 -5.31 10.99 -5.85
CA TYR A 301 -4.87 11.22 -7.22
C TYR A 301 -4.53 9.93 -7.93
N GLN A 302 -4.53 10.02 -9.25
CA GLN A 302 -3.95 9.04 -10.16
C GLN A 302 -2.88 9.71 -11.01
N ILE A 303 -1.75 9.03 -11.20
CA ILE A 303 -0.66 9.48 -12.06
C ILE A 303 -0.28 8.39 -13.06
N GLU A 304 -0.14 8.76 -14.33
CA GLU A 304 0.41 7.86 -15.35
C GLU A 304 1.94 7.86 -15.27
N ILE A 305 2.52 6.67 -15.15
CA ILE A 305 3.95 6.41 -15.03
C ILE A 305 4.38 5.29 -15.99
N ALA A 306 5.69 5.15 -16.20
CA ALA A 306 6.23 3.91 -16.77
C ALA A 306 5.89 2.74 -15.84
N ASP A 307 5.51 1.59 -16.41
CA ASP A 307 5.22 0.39 -15.63
C ASP A 307 6.50 -0.06 -14.89
N PRO A 308 6.54 0.02 -13.55
CA PRO A 308 7.74 -0.28 -12.79
C PRO A 308 8.10 -1.76 -12.83
N PHE A 309 7.23 -2.65 -13.31
CA PHE A 309 7.48 -4.08 -13.35
C PHE A 309 7.76 -4.64 -14.73
N ASP A 310 7.65 -3.83 -15.80
CA ASP A 310 7.85 -4.27 -17.19
C ASP A 310 9.26 -4.86 -17.41
N GLU A 311 10.27 -4.35 -16.71
CA GLU A 311 11.65 -4.86 -16.75
C GLU A 311 11.83 -6.26 -16.16
N TYR A 312 10.81 -6.79 -15.48
CA TYR A 312 10.82 -8.12 -14.86
C TYR A 312 9.82 -9.10 -15.54
N GLU A 313 9.18 -8.69 -16.63
CA GLU A 313 8.21 -9.51 -17.39
C GLU A 313 8.85 -10.42 -18.45
N SER A 314 10.18 -10.42 -18.54
CA SER A 314 10.96 -11.20 -19.51
C SER A 314 11.17 -12.64 -19.08
#